data_AF-A0A7K3RB17-F1
#
_entry.id   AF-A0A7K3RB17-F1
#
_cell.length_a   1.000
_cell.length_b   1.000
_cell.length_c   1.000
_cell.angle_alpha   90.00
_cell.angle_beta   90.00
_cell.angle_gamma   90.00
#
_symmetry.space_group_name_H-M   'P 1'
#
loop_
_entity.id
_entity.type
_entity.pdbx_description
1 polymer ?
#
loop_
_entity_poly.entity_id
_entity_poly.type
_entity_poly.pdbx_seq_one_letter_code
_entity_poly.pdbx_strand_id
1 'polypeptide(L)'
;MRRSLVTAAALLALAGSLGAGPGGADRPPLPDRLADTGGGSQLITAEAPDTGSTTGTVTWWERRGGSWTEAGSAPARFGAGGLAEGATREQGTSTTPTGLYDLPYAFGIEDAPAGTTYPYREVTEDSWWCQDNDSRAYNRWVEPRPAHCRAAEAEHLVSYGTQYARALVIGFNYDRPVRGRGAGIFLHVNGRGATAGCVSVPADAMAEILAWVDPARAPHIAVGTSSGPTAITRY
;
A
#
# COMPACT_ATOMS: atom_id res chain seq x y z
N MET A 1 23.33 66.54 -47.55
CA MET A 1 23.85 65.67 -46.48
C MET A 1 22.76 65.47 -45.43
N ARG A 2 22.56 64.22 -45.00
CA ARG A 2 21.71 63.77 -43.87
C ARG A 2 20.19 63.82 -44.12
N ARG A 3 19.39 62.81 -43.78
CA ARG A 3 19.53 61.36 -43.50
C ARG A 3 18.08 60.88 -43.34
N SER A 4 17.66 59.92 -44.13
CA SER A 4 16.36 59.24 -44.01
C SER A 4 16.25 58.50 -42.68
N LEU A 5 15.09 58.56 -42.02
CA LEU A 5 14.70 57.61 -40.98
C LEU A 5 13.26 57.18 -41.25
N VAL A 6 13.14 55.97 -41.78
CA VAL A 6 11.90 55.20 -41.92
C VAL A 6 11.74 54.41 -40.61
N THR A 7 10.70 54.70 -39.85
CA THR A 7 10.29 53.88 -38.70
C THR A 7 9.47 52.70 -39.20
N ALA A 8 10.09 51.51 -39.20
CA ALA A 8 9.40 50.24 -39.42
C ALA A 8 8.74 49.80 -38.10
N ALA A 9 7.41 49.65 -38.11
CA ALA A 9 6.66 49.05 -37.02
C ALA A 9 6.75 47.51 -37.14
N ALA A 10 7.35 46.87 -36.13
CA ALA A 10 7.38 45.42 -36.01
C ALA A 10 6.05 44.93 -35.43
N LEU A 11 5.27 44.20 -36.24
CA LEU A 11 4.09 43.46 -35.81
C LEU A 11 4.55 42.20 -35.04
N LEU A 12 4.36 42.18 -33.73
CA LEU A 12 4.46 40.95 -32.93
C LEU A 12 3.28 40.04 -33.27
N ALA A 13 3.56 38.90 -33.90
CA ALA A 13 2.62 37.79 -34.01
C ALA A 13 2.48 37.09 -32.65
N LEU A 14 1.30 37.17 -32.02
CA LEU A 14 0.94 36.30 -30.91
C LEU A 14 0.76 34.87 -31.44
N ALA A 15 1.74 34.01 -31.19
CA ALA A 15 1.59 32.58 -31.38
C ALA A 15 0.60 32.04 -30.32
N GLY A 16 -0.55 31.54 -30.78
CA GLY A 16 -1.54 30.88 -29.95
C GLY A 16 -0.94 29.66 -29.26
N SER A 17 -1.22 29.56 -27.97
CA SER A 17 -0.95 28.39 -27.14
C SER A 17 -1.59 27.14 -27.76
N LEU A 18 -0.75 26.15 -28.07
CA LEU A 18 -1.17 24.79 -28.41
C LEU A 18 -2.01 24.23 -27.25
N GLY A 19 -3.28 23.97 -27.53
CA GLY A 19 -4.16 23.24 -26.63
C GLY A 19 -3.58 21.85 -26.35
N ALA A 20 -3.48 21.51 -25.08
CA ALA A 20 -3.24 20.15 -24.63
C ALA A 20 -4.36 19.25 -25.19
N GLY A 21 -3.99 18.17 -25.89
CA GLY A 21 -4.95 17.21 -26.42
C GLY A 21 -5.70 16.46 -25.30
N PRO A 22 -6.96 16.06 -25.49
CA PRO A 22 -7.70 15.26 -24.53
C PRO A 22 -7.22 13.80 -24.67
N GLY A 23 -6.19 13.42 -23.92
CA GLY A 23 -5.49 12.15 -24.08
C GLY A 23 -5.59 11.17 -22.91
N GLY A 24 -6.60 11.27 -22.03
CA GLY A 24 -6.67 10.39 -20.85
C GLY A 24 -8.00 10.31 -20.10
N ALA A 25 -9.12 10.69 -20.71
CA ALA A 25 -10.41 10.81 -20.02
C ALA A 25 -11.32 9.56 -20.09
N ASP A 26 -10.91 8.47 -20.75
CA ASP A 26 -11.84 7.41 -21.15
C ASP A 26 -11.89 6.17 -20.24
N ARG A 27 -11.07 6.11 -19.19
CA ARG A 27 -11.09 4.98 -18.25
C ARG A 27 -11.47 5.47 -16.85
N PRO A 28 -12.55 4.92 -16.25
CA PRO A 28 -12.89 5.22 -14.85
C PRO A 28 -11.70 4.95 -13.92
N PRO A 29 -11.56 5.71 -12.82
CA PRO A 29 -10.61 5.44 -11.76
C PRO A 29 -10.59 3.95 -11.38
N LEU A 30 -9.44 3.41 -10.96
CA LEU A 30 -9.35 2.00 -10.60
C LEU A 30 -10.39 1.60 -9.52
N PRO A 31 -10.63 2.38 -8.46
CA PRO A 31 -11.66 2.05 -7.47
C PRO A 31 -13.07 1.86 -8.05
N ASP A 32 -13.45 2.60 -9.11
CA ASP A 32 -14.75 2.46 -9.77
C ASP A 32 -14.88 1.17 -10.60
N ARG A 33 -13.77 0.44 -10.77
CA ARG A 33 -13.70 -0.81 -11.53
C ARG A 33 -13.55 -2.05 -10.65
N LEU A 34 -13.41 -1.87 -9.34
CA LEU A 34 -13.38 -2.97 -8.37
C LEU A 34 -14.78 -3.54 -8.14
N ALA A 35 -14.85 -4.79 -7.69
CA ALA A 35 -16.10 -5.42 -7.30
C ALA A 35 -16.59 -4.86 -5.95
N ASP A 36 -15.67 -4.56 -5.03
CA ASP A 36 -15.92 -3.90 -3.76
C ASP A 36 -14.73 -2.97 -3.38
N THR A 37 -15.02 -1.94 -2.59
CA THR A 37 -14.03 -1.01 -2.03
C THR A 37 -13.99 -1.06 -0.50
N GLY A 38 -14.81 -1.92 0.12
CA GLY A 38 -14.93 -2.09 1.57
C GLY A 38 -15.92 -1.11 2.22
N GLY A 39 -16.64 -0.33 1.41
CA GLY A 39 -17.66 0.61 1.89
C GLY A 39 -17.14 1.92 2.49
N GLY A 40 -15.83 2.11 2.53
CA GLY A 40 -15.18 3.35 3.00
C GLY A 40 -15.12 4.47 1.96
N SER A 41 -14.48 5.58 2.35
CA SER A 41 -14.16 6.71 1.45
C SER A 41 -12.66 6.88 1.21
N GLN A 42 -11.87 5.90 1.64
CA GLN A 42 -10.43 5.80 1.41
C GLN A 42 -10.09 4.38 0.99
N LEU A 43 -9.30 4.24 -0.07
CA LEU A 43 -8.86 2.95 -0.59
C LEU A 43 -7.39 3.04 -1.00
N ILE A 44 -6.60 2.07 -0.60
CA ILE A 44 -5.25 1.84 -1.14
C ILE A 44 -5.36 0.71 -2.17
N THR A 45 -4.78 0.87 -3.35
CA THR A 45 -4.66 -0.21 -4.34
C THR A 45 -3.19 -0.55 -4.53
N ALA A 46 -2.81 -1.81 -4.34
CA ALA A 46 -1.48 -2.33 -4.64
C ALA A 46 -1.57 -3.28 -5.85
N GLU A 47 -1.23 -2.76 -7.02
CA GLU A 47 -1.38 -3.45 -8.30
C GLU A 47 -0.03 -3.93 -8.84
N ALA A 48 0.07 -5.22 -9.12
CA ALA A 48 1.21 -5.83 -9.81
C ALA A 48 0.86 -6.15 -11.28
N PRO A 49 1.83 -6.17 -12.21
CA PRO A 49 1.56 -6.59 -13.59
C PRO A 49 0.94 -8.00 -13.67
N ASP A 50 1.55 -8.98 -13.00
CA ASP A 50 1.15 -10.39 -13.00
C ASP A 50 1.53 -11.10 -11.68
N THR A 51 1.18 -12.38 -11.54
CA THR A 51 1.41 -13.15 -10.31
C THR A 51 2.88 -13.48 -10.04
N GLY A 52 3.78 -13.35 -11.02
CA GLY A 52 5.22 -13.55 -10.83
C GLY A 52 5.96 -12.25 -10.48
N SER A 53 5.27 -11.12 -10.52
CA SER A 53 5.87 -9.80 -10.34
C SER A 53 6.22 -9.52 -8.88
N THR A 54 7.44 -9.05 -8.65
CA THR A 54 7.92 -8.61 -7.32
C THR A 54 7.85 -7.09 -7.15
N THR A 55 7.39 -6.37 -8.18
CA THR A 55 7.24 -4.91 -8.20
C THR A 55 5.88 -4.52 -8.81
N GLY A 56 5.44 -3.32 -8.49
CA GLY A 56 4.24 -2.72 -9.07
C GLY A 56 4.00 -1.33 -8.52
N THR A 57 2.75 -0.96 -8.31
CA THR A 57 2.37 0.39 -7.86
C THR A 57 1.40 0.31 -6.70
N VAL A 58 1.62 1.14 -5.69
CA VAL A 58 0.63 1.48 -4.67
C VAL A 58 0.07 2.85 -4.99
N THR A 59 -1.25 2.98 -4.99
CA THR A 59 -1.97 4.25 -5.14
C THR A 59 -2.96 4.38 -3.99
N TRP A 60 -3.05 5.55 -3.37
CA TRP A 60 -4.07 5.83 -2.35
C TRP A 60 -5.10 6.83 -2.89
N TRP A 61 -6.37 6.44 -2.75
CA TRP A 61 -7.52 7.07 -3.37
C TRP A 61 -8.49 7.53 -2.31
N GLU A 62 -9.04 8.71 -2.49
CA GLU A 62 -10.10 9.21 -1.62
C GLU A 62 -11.35 9.59 -2.39
N ARG A 63 -12.51 9.32 -1.81
CA ARG A 63 -13.78 9.67 -2.38
C ARG A 63 -14.19 11.07 -1.92
N ARG A 64 -14.31 12.01 -2.86
CA ARG A 64 -14.73 13.40 -2.64
C ARG A 64 -15.89 13.73 -3.58
N GLY A 65 -16.99 14.27 -3.04
CA GLY A 65 -18.14 14.64 -3.86
C GLY A 65 -18.74 13.48 -4.68
N GLY A 66 -18.58 12.24 -4.21
CA GLY A 66 -19.09 11.04 -4.87
C GLY A 66 -18.10 10.35 -5.81
N SER A 67 -16.99 10.99 -6.18
CA SER A 67 -15.99 10.46 -7.12
C SER A 67 -14.67 10.13 -6.43
N TRP A 68 -14.00 9.07 -6.88
CA TRP A 68 -12.66 8.74 -6.43
C TRP A 68 -11.61 9.66 -7.08
N THR A 69 -10.66 10.13 -6.28
CA THR A 69 -9.52 10.93 -6.72
C THR A 69 -8.25 10.33 -6.16
N GLU A 70 -7.21 10.25 -6.98
CA GLU A 70 -5.87 9.86 -6.54
C GLU A 70 -5.30 10.95 -5.61
N ALA A 71 -4.95 10.56 -4.39
CA ALA A 71 -4.27 11.41 -3.44
C ALA A 71 -2.73 11.26 -3.52
N GLY A 72 -2.26 10.15 -4.08
CA GLY A 72 -0.86 9.94 -4.46
C GLY A 72 -0.57 8.49 -4.85
N SER A 73 0.64 8.26 -5.35
CA SER A 73 1.11 6.94 -5.75
C SER A 73 2.61 6.79 -5.60
N ALA A 74 3.06 5.54 -5.46
CA ALA A 74 4.46 5.21 -5.34
C ALA A 74 4.78 3.81 -5.92
N PRO A 75 6.02 3.57 -6.36
CA PRO A 75 6.48 2.23 -6.68
C PRO A 75 6.35 1.31 -5.46
N ALA A 76 5.84 0.11 -5.69
CA ALA A 76 5.65 -0.91 -4.67
C ALA A 76 6.54 -2.12 -4.92
N ARG A 77 6.86 -2.85 -3.85
CA ARG A 77 7.45 -4.19 -3.90
C ARG A 77 6.56 -5.19 -3.21
N PHE A 78 6.60 -6.41 -3.72
CA PHE A 78 5.81 -7.54 -3.27
C PHE A 78 6.70 -8.69 -2.81
N GLY A 79 6.07 -9.77 -2.39
CA GLY A 79 6.73 -11.00 -1.99
C GLY A 79 7.70 -11.53 -3.06
N ALA A 80 8.81 -12.11 -2.64
CA ALA A 80 9.79 -12.73 -3.54
C ALA A 80 9.21 -13.87 -4.40
N GLY A 81 8.11 -14.48 -3.95
CA GLY A 81 7.32 -15.46 -4.72
C GLY A 81 6.25 -14.83 -5.61
N GLY A 82 6.18 -13.50 -5.70
CA GLY A 82 5.15 -12.78 -6.44
C GLY A 82 3.84 -12.64 -5.66
N LEU A 83 2.71 -12.79 -6.33
CA LEU A 83 1.36 -12.69 -5.76
C LEU A 83 0.66 -14.06 -5.82
N ALA A 84 -0.19 -14.34 -4.83
CA ALA A 84 -1.03 -15.54 -4.81
C ALA A 84 -2.46 -15.19 -4.37
N GLU A 85 -3.43 -15.96 -4.86
CA GLU A 85 -4.83 -15.83 -4.46
C GLU A 85 -4.94 -15.88 -2.93
N GLY A 86 -5.39 -14.79 -2.33
CA GLY A 86 -5.45 -14.66 -0.87
C GLY A 86 -6.22 -15.81 -0.27
N ALA A 87 -7.40 -16.14 -0.81
CA ALA A 87 -8.28 -17.20 -0.29
C ALA A 87 -7.56 -18.55 -0.09
N THR A 88 -6.64 -18.91 -0.99
CA THR A 88 -5.94 -20.20 -1.02
C THR A 88 -4.44 -20.11 -0.75
N ARG A 89 -3.91 -18.93 -0.43
CA ARG A 89 -2.48 -18.73 -0.17
C ARG A 89 -1.99 -19.61 0.98
N GLU A 90 -0.78 -20.12 0.83
CA GLU A 90 -0.08 -20.94 1.83
C GLU A 90 1.09 -20.17 2.48
N GLN A 91 1.29 -20.38 3.78
CA GLN A 91 2.38 -19.82 4.57
C GLN A 91 3.74 -20.29 4.06
N GLY A 92 4.76 -19.44 4.16
CA GLY A 92 6.14 -19.78 3.75
C GLY A 92 6.39 -19.72 2.25
N THR A 93 5.40 -19.37 1.43
CA THR A 93 5.54 -19.24 -0.03
C THR A 93 6.18 -17.92 -0.48
N SER A 94 6.43 -16.99 0.44
CA SER A 94 6.92 -15.64 0.14
C SER A 94 6.08 -14.87 -0.89
N THR A 95 4.79 -15.18 -1.02
CA THR A 95 3.86 -14.51 -1.94
C THR A 95 3.10 -13.38 -1.24
N THR A 96 2.68 -12.34 -1.93
CA THR A 96 1.73 -11.35 -1.40
C THR A 96 0.29 -11.81 -1.67
N PRO A 97 -0.59 -11.87 -0.65
CA PRO A 97 -1.97 -12.28 -0.85
C PRO A 97 -2.77 -11.22 -1.60
N THR A 98 -3.39 -11.61 -2.71
CA THR A 98 -4.40 -10.77 -3.39
C THR A 98 -5.71 -10.76 -2.62
N GLY A 99 -6.51 -9.70 -2.76
CA GLY A 99 -7.78 -9.56 -2.06
C GLY A 99 -8.04 -8.12 -1.60
N LEU A 100 -9.19 -7.91 -0.97
CA LEU A 100 -9.57 -6.68 -0.29
C LEU A 100 -9.49 -6.89 1.22
N TYR A 101 -8.80 -5.99 1.93
CA TYR A 101 -8.50 -6.14 3.35
C TYR A 101 -8.73 -4.84 4.12
N ASP A 102 -9.22 -4.99 5.36
CA ASP A 102 -9.20 -3.93 6.36
C ASP A 102 -7.76 -3.57 6.76
N LEU A 103 -7.60 -2.40 7.38
CA LEU A 103 -6.34 -1.94 7.96
C LEU A 103 -6.49 -1.78 9.48
N PRO A 104 -6.26 -2.82 10.31
CA PRO A 104 -6.62 -2.77 11.74
C PRO A 104 -5.97 -1.63 12.55
N TYR A 105 -4.66 -1.40 12.36
CA TYR A 105 -3.92 -0.33 13.00
C TYR A 105 -2.57 -0.12 12.31
N ALA A 106 -1.94 1.03 12.57
CA ALA A 106 -0.57 1.34 12.21
C ALA A 106 0.38 1.01 13.36
N PHE A 107 1.65 0.79 13.04
CA PHE A 107 2.71 0.60 14.04
C PHE A 107 4.06 1.05 13.51
N GLY A 108 5.05 1.17 14.38
CA GLY A 108 6.43 1.33 13.96
C GLY A 108 7.41 1.58 15.09
N ILE A 109 8.68 1.51 14.72
CA ILE A 109 9.84 1.78 15.57
C ILE A 109 10.11 3.29 15.65
N GLU A 110 9.81 4.03 14.58
CA GLU A 110 9.83 5.49 14.61
C GLU A 110 8.46 6.04 15.03
N ASP A 111 8.44 7.29 15.47
CA ASP A 111 7.19 7.99 15.74
C ASP A 111 6.30 8.08 14.50
N ALA A 112 4.99 8.08 14.74
CA ALA A 112 4.00 8.38 13.72
C ALA A 112 4.28 9.76 13.08
N PRO A 113 4.16 9.90 11.75
CA PRO A 113 4.27 11.20 11.09
C PRO A 113 3.28 12.21 11.67
N ALA A 114 3.66 13.49 11.69
CA ALA A 114 2.75 14.55 12.10
C ALA A 114 1.45 14.52 11.29
N GLY A 115 0.31 14.64 11.98
CA GLY A 115 -1.01 14.55 11.36
C GLY A 115 -1.60 13.14 11.29
N THR A 116 -0.88 12.10 11.69
CA THR A 116 -1.43 10.74 11.79
C THR A 116 -2.54 10.69 12.84
N THR A 117 -3.75 10.35 12.40
CA THR A 117 -4.92 10.13 13.28
C THR A 117 -5.26 8.65 13.46
N TYR A 118 -4.69 7.80 12.61
CA TYR A 118 -4.86 6.36 12.69
C TYR A 118 -4.31 5.78 13.99
N PRO A 119 -4.93 4.75 14.59
CA PRO A 119 -4.36 4.07 15.74
C PRO A 119 -2.93 3.62 15.45
N TYR A 120 -1.97 4.10 16.25
CA TYR A 120 -0.55 3.86 16.04
C TYR A 120 0.06 3.20 17.27
N ARG A 121 0.64 2.02 17.10
CA ARG A 121 1.31 1.27 18.17
C ARG A 121 2.82 1.36 18.03
N GLU A 122 3.48 1.81 19.08
CA GLU A 122 4.95 1.81 19.16
C GLU A 122 5.49 0.38 19.24
N VAL A 123 6.56 0.11 18.50
CA VAL A 123 7.33 -1.13 18.58
C VAL A 123 8.37 -0.99 19.70
N THR A 124 8.36 -1.93 20.63
CA THR A 124 9.32 -2.03 21.73
C THR A 124 10.22 -3.27 21.58
N GLU A 125 11.20 -3.43 22.46
CA GLU A 125 12.01 -4.65 22.56
C GLU A 125 11.18 -5.91 22.88
N ASP A 126 10.00 -5.77 23.47
CA ASP A 126 9.11 -6.89 23.79
C ASP A 126 8.05 -7.15 22.70
N SER A 127 8.09 -6.41 21.60
CA SER A 127 7.10 -6.49 20.52
C SER A 127 7.40 -7.58 19.50
N TRP A 128 6.48 -8.53 19.37
CA TRP A 128 6.59 -9.64 18.41
C TRP A 128 5.31 -9.85 17.62
N TRP A 129 5.44 -10.39 16.41
CA TRP A 129 4.32 -10.96 15.66
C TRP A 129 4.43 -12.47 15.60
N CYS A 130 3.47 -13.18 16.19
CA CYS A 130 3.48 -14.63 16.22
C CYS A 130 2.90 -15.22 14.93
N GLN A 131 3.70 -16.02 14.23
CA GLN A 131 3.31 -16.73 12.99
C GLN A 131 3.28 -18.25 13.16
N ASP A 132 3.43 -18.72 14.38
CA ASP A 132 3.49 -20.13 14.71
C ASP A 132 2.11 -20.80 14.59
N ASN A 133 2.00 -21.77 13.66
CA ASN A 133 0.78 -22.52 13.42
C ASN A 133 0.33 -23.39 14.60
N ASP A 134 1.19 -23.65 15.58
CA ASP A 134 0.83 -24.41 16.78
C ASP A 134 0.43 -23.47 17.95
N SER A 135 0.63 -22.16 17.79
CA SER A 135 0.37 -21.17 18.82
C SER A 135 -1.10 -20.76 18.89
N ARG A 136 -1.59 -20.49 20.12
CA ARG A 136 -2.89 -19.84 20.34
C ARG A 136 -2.89 -18.36 19.92
N ALA A 137 -1.71 -17.77 19.82
CA ALA A 137 -1.51 -16.39 19.37
C ALA A 137 -1.18 -16.30 17.86
N TYR A 138 -1.50 -17.31 17.06
CA TYR A 138 -1.23 -17.29 15.62
C TYR A 138 -1.83 -16.05 14.93
N ASN A 139 -1.00 -15.39 14.12
CA ASN A 139 -1.28 -14.14 13.44
C ASN A 139 -1.71 -12.99 14.37
N ARG A 140 -0.99 -12.83 15.49
CA ARG A 140 -1.22 -11.76 16.47
C ARG A 140 0.08 -11.09 16.89
N TRP A 141 -0.03 -9.80 17.16
CA TRP A 141 0.94 -9.10 17.99
C TRP A 141 0.90 -9.66 19.41
N VAL A 142 2.08 -9.95 19.95
CA VAL A 142 2.27 -10.43 21.31
C VAL A 142 3.42 -9.67 21.97
N GLU A 143 3.22 -9.31 23.23
CA GLU A 143 4.15 -8.48 23.98
C GLU A 143 3.97 -8.75 25.48
N PRO A 144 4.83 -9.57 26.11
CA PRO A 144 5.96 -10.28 25.51
C PRO A 144 5.53 -11.50 24.67
N ARG A 145 6.48 -12.11 23.92
CA ARG A 145 6.25 -13.36 23.19
C ARG A 145 5.93 -14.52 24.16
N PRO A 146 4.78 -15.21 23.99
CA PRO A 146 4.43 -16.32 24.86
C PRO A 146 5.25 -17.58 24.56
N ALA A 147 5.41 -18.45 25.56
CA ALA A 147 6.20 -19.69 25.44
C ALA A 147 5.69 -20.64 24.34
N HIS A 148 4.38 -20.62 24.04
CA HIS A 148 3.74 -21.46 23.03
C HIS A 148 3.81 -20.86 21.60
N CYS A 149 4.52 -19.75 21.41
CA CYS A 149 4.87 -19.23 20.09
C CYS A 149 6.38 -19.34 19.93
N ARG A 150 6.88 -20.26 19.10
CA ARG A 150 8.33 -20.46 18.91
C ARG A 150 8.99 -19.20 18.36
N ALA A 151 10.18 -18.85 18.87
CA ALA A 151 10.92 -17.67 18.41
C ALA A 151 11.26 -17.74 16.91
N ALA A 152 11.57 -18.93 16.40
CA ALA A 152 11.85 -19.14 14.97
C ALA A 152 10.62 -18.96 14.07
N GLU A 153 9.41 -18.99 14.64
CA GLU A 153 8.12 -18.82 13.97
C GLU A 153 7.46 -17.49 14.34
N ALA A 154 8.25 -16.52 14.81
CA ALA A 154 7.78 -15.20 15.21
C ALA A 154 8.74 -14.12 14.70
N GLU A 155 8.18 -13.00 14.27
CA GLU A 155 8.98 -11.82 13.94
C GLU A 155 9.20 -11.01 15.20
N HIS A 156 10.46 -10.75 15.55
CA HIS A 156 10.82 -9.77 16.56
C HIS A 156 10.80 -8.39 15.90
N LEU A 157 9.76 -7.60 16.12
CA LEU A 157 9.45 -6.46 15.25
C LEU A 157 10.55 -5.40 15.27
N VAL A 158 11.17 -5.16 16.43
CA VAL A 158 12.28 -4.20 16.57
C VAL A 158 13.52 -4.59 15.73
N SER A 159 13.68 -5.86 15.37
CA SER A 159 14.81 -6.33 14.56
C SER A 159 14.72 -5.88 13.08
N TYR A 160 13.61 -5.29 12.66
CA TYR A 160 13.35 -4.83 11.29
C TYR A 160 13.37 -3.29 11.21
N GLY A 161 14.43 -2.68 11.76
CA GLY A 161 14.59 -1.23 11.92
C GLY A 161 14.18 -0.37 10.72
N THR A 162 14.55 -0.77 9.50
CA THR A 162 14.16 -0.02 8.29
C THR A 162 12.72 -0.34 7.86
N GLN A 163 12.37 -1.62 7.74
CA GLN A 163 11.10 -2.04 7.19
C GLN A 163 9.94 -1.59 8.07
N TYR A 164 10.08 -1.75 9.39
CA TYR A 164 9.08 -1.38 10.38
C TYR A 164 9.40 -0.04 11.06
N ALA A 165 10.18 0.83 10.41
CA ALA A 165 10.24 2.23 10.78
C ALA A 165 8.81 2.78 10.91
N ARG A 166 7.97 2.49 9.92
CA ARG A 166 6.52 2.75 9.92
C ARG A 166 5.78 1.69 9.08
N ALA A 167 4.62 1.25 9.53
CA ALA A 167 3.83 0.22 8.87
C ALA A 167 2.33 0.31 9.18
N LEU A 168 1.53 -0.33 8.33
CA LEU A 168 0.11 -0.61 8.51
C LEU A 168 -0.11 -2.11 8.51
N VAL A 169 -0.95 -2.59 9.43
CA VAL A 169 -1.44 -3.97 9.39
C VAL A 169 -2.38 -4.14 8.21
N ILE A 170 -2.11 -5.12 7.34
CA ILE A 170 -3.07 -5.57 6.33
C ILE A 170 -3.84 -6.73 6.95
N GLY A 171 -5.17 -6.63 7.00
CA GLY A 171 -6.08 -7.58 7.65
C GLY A 171 -6.14 -8.98 7.01
N PHE A 172 -5.14 -9.39 6.23
CA PHE A 172 -5.06 -10.73 5.66
C PHE A 172 -5.03 -11.79 6.76
N ASN A 173 -5.99 -12.72 6.69
CA ASN A 173 -6.10 -13.84 7.62
C ASN A 173 -6.15 -13.39 9.09
N TYR A 174 -6.67 -12.18 9.37
CA TYR A 174 -6.52 -11.54 10.68
C TYR A 174 -7.70 -11.77 11.62
N ASP A 175 -8.94 -11.38 11.30
CA ASP A 175 -10.09 -11.48 12.24
C ASP A 175 -10.26 -12.90 12.81
N ARG A 176 -10.37 -13.89 11.91
CA ARG A 176 -10.44 -15.31 12.23
C ARG A 176 -9.34 -16.06 11.48
N PRO A 177 -8.13 -16.16 12.06
CA PRO A 177 -7.00 -16.71 11.35
C PRO A 177 -7.17 -18.20 11.10
N VAL A 178 -7.03 -18.61 9.85
CA VAL A 178 -6.93 -20.00 9.44
C VAL A 178 -5.45 -20.35 9.38
N ARG A 179 -5.06 -21.40 10.11
CA ARG A 179 -3.68 -21.89 10.18
C ARG A 179 -3.20 -22.33 8.81
N GLY A 180 -1.93 -22.12 8.52
CA GLY A 180 -1.26 -22.50 7.28
C GLY A 180 -1.45 -21.50 6.15
N ARG A 181 -2.29 -20.45 6.28
CA ARG A 181 -2.48 -19.44 5.22
C ARG A 181 -1.47 -18.29 5.24
N GLY A 182 -0.72 -18.19 6.34
CA GLY A 182 0.26 -17.13 6.57
C GLY A 182 -0.24 -16.08 7.55
N ALA A 183 0.69 -15.27 8.01
CA ALA A 183 0.51 -14.25 9.04
C ALA A 183 1.39 -13.05 8.71
N GLY A 184 1.25 -11.95 9.47
CA GLY A 184 2.20 -10.84 9.45
C GLY A 184 2.32 -10.14 8.09
N ILE A 185 1.18 -9.86 7.46
CA ILE A 185 1.17 -9.12 6.19
C ILE A 185 0.93 -7.64 6.50
N PHE A 186 1.87 -6.82 6.05
CA PHE A 186 1.91 -5.39 6.35
C PHE A 186 2.12 -4.58 5.06
N LEU A 187 1.70 -3.32 5.10
CA LEU A 187 2.19 -2.29 4.20
C LEU A 187 3.27 -1.51 4.96
N HIS A 188 4.51 -1.54 4.49
CA HIS A 188 5.64 -1.02 5.28
C HIS A 188 6.73 -0.33 4.43
N VAL A 189 7.71 0.29 5.08
CA VAL A 189 8.82 0.97 4.38
C VAL A 189 9.72 -0.03 3.64
N ASN A 190 10.20 0.33 2.46
CA ASN A 190 11.09 -0.51 1.67
C ASN A 190 12.32 -0.98 2.44
N GLY A 191 12.50 -2.30 2.49
CA GLY A 191 13.78 -2.92 2.84
C GLY A 191 14.69 -3.09 1.62
N ARG A 192 15.62 -4.05 1.71
CA ARG A 192 16.45 -4.48 0.57
C ARG A 192 15.69 -5.52 -0.26
N GLY A 193 15.38 -5.19 -1.51
CA GLY A 193 14.76 -6.12 -2.45
C GLY A 193 13.26 -6.36 -2.21
N ALA A 194 12.79 -7.51 -2.68
CA ALA A 194 11.42 -8.01 -2.51
C ALA A 194 11.12 -8.40 -1.05
N THR A 195 9.84 -8.49 -0.69
CA THR A 195 9.40 -8.79 0.68
C THR A 195 9.24 -10.31 0.89
N ALA A 196 8.88 -10.73 2.10
CA ALA A 196 8.43 -12.10 2.38
C ALA A 196 6.90 -12.31 2.16
N GLY A 197 6.21 -11.31 1.59
CA GLY A 197 4.77 -11.33 1.32
C GLY A 197 4.05 -10.03 1.66
N CYS A 198 4.69 -9.13 2.39
CA CYS A 198 4.21 -7.76 2.60
C CYS A 198 4.14 -6.96 1.29
N VAL A 199 3.45 -5.82 1.36
CA VAL A 199 3.60 -4.74 0.37
C VAL A 199 4.59 -3.73 0.96
N SER A 200 5.56 -3.25 0.18
CA SER A 200 6.45 -2.19 0.66
C SER A 200 6.56 -1.02 -0.30
N VAL A 201 6.71 0.18 0.26
CA VAL A 201 6.78 1.46 -0.46
C VAL A 201 7.94 2.33 0.06
N PRO A 202 8.38 3.36 -0.67
CA PRO A 202 9.34 4.35 -0.16
C PRO A 202 8.92 4.98 1.17
N ALA A 203 9.89 5.44 1.98
CA ALA A 203 9.64 5.92 3.34
C ALA A 203 8.79 7.21 3.38
N ASP A 204 9.01 8.10 2.42
CA ASP A 204 8.22 9.30 2.16
C ASP A 204 6.77 8.94 1.81
N ALA A 205 6.57 8.01 0.88
CA ALA A 205 5.23 7.52 0.54
C ALA A 205 4.52 6.87 1.75
N MET A 206 5.23 6.08 2.57
CA MET A 206 4.65 5.51 3.79
C MET A 206 4.23 6.61 4.78
N ALA A 207 5.02 7.68 4.91
CA ALA A 207 4.69 8.81 5.77
C ALA A 207 3.44 9.57 5.27
N GLU A 208 3.34 9.78 3.96
CA GLU A 208 2.17 10.39 3.31
C GLU A 208 0.91 9.53 3.50
N ILE A 209 1.03 8.20 3.31
CA ILE A 209 -0.08 7.27 3.53
C ILE A 209 -0.56 7.34 4.98
N LEU A 210 0.33 7.35 5.97
CA LEU A 210 -0.04 7.42 7.40
C LEU A 210 -0.69 8.75 7.79
N ALA A 211 -0.23 9.86 7.24
CA ALA A 211 -0.87 11.15 7.42
C ALA A 211 -2.24 11.23 6.71
N TRP A 212 -2.41 10.45 5.65
CA TRP A 212 -3.63 10.42 4.84
C TRP A 212 -4.72 9.51 5.41
N VAL A 213 -4.39 8.30 5.89
CA VAL A 213 -5.40 7.36 6.41
C VAL A 213 -6.12 7.92 7.63
N ASP A 214 -7.45 7.85 7.59
CA ASP A 214 -8.33 8.35 8.63
C ASP A 214 -9.29 7.23 9.05
N PRO A 215 -9.28 6.77 10.32
CA PRO A 215 -10.15 5.67 10.75
C PRO A 215 -11.64 5.99 10.60
N ALA A 216 -12.05 7.27 10.64
CA ALA A 216 -13.44 7.68 10.42
C ALA A 216 -13.88 7.53 8.96
N ARG A 217 -12.93 7.42 8.02
CA ARG A 217 -13.17 7.22 6.59
C ARG A 217 -13.12 5.75 6.16
N ALA A 218 -12.91 4.84 7.12
CA ALA A 218 -12.85 3.39 6.95
C ALA A 218 -11.94 2.95 5.78
N PRO A 219 -10.61 3.16 5.89
CA PRO A 219 -9.69 2.87 4.80
C PRO A 219 -9.48 1.36 4.63
N HIS A 220 -9.43 0.92 3.38
CA HIS A 220 -9.14 -0.47 3.00
C HIS A 220 -7.94 -0.54 2.07
N ILE A 221 -7.41 -1.74 1.86
CA ILE A 221 -6.41 -2.01 0.83
C ILE A 221 -6.86 -3.17 -0.07
N ALA A 222 -6.86 -2.92 -1.38
CA ALA A 222 -7.01 -3.95 -2.41
C ALA A 222 -5.64 -4.30 -2.98
N VAL A 223 -5.34 -5.59 -3.10
CA VAL A 223 -4.09 -6.11 -3.66
C VAL A 223 -4.43 -7.07 -4.79
N GLY A 224 -3.80 -6.92 -5.94
CA GLY A 224 -4.07 -7.80 -7.07
C GLY A 224 -3.21 -7.56 -8.28
N THR A 225 -3.43 -8.36 -9.32
CA THR A 225 -2.75 -8.20 -10.60
C THR A 225 -3.53 -7.26 -11.53
N SER A 226 -2.89 -6.77 -12.59
CA SER A 226 -3.54 -5.91 -13.59
C SER A 226 -4.62 -6.64 -14.41
N SER A 227 -4.53 -7.97 -14.48
CA SER A 227 -5.43 -8.83 -15.22
C SER A 227 -5.39 -10.27 -14.72
N GLY A 228 -6.23 -11.15 -15.28
CA GLY A 228 -6.24 -12.58 -14.99
C GLY A 228 -7.08 -12.99 -13.77
N PRO A 229 -6.94 -14.24 -13.31
CA PRO A 229 -7.73 -14.79 -12.21
C PRO A 229 -7.55 -14.07 -10.87
N THR A 230 -6.43 -13.38 -10.70
CA THR A 230 -6.07 -12.60 -9.51
C THR A 230 -6.21 -11.08 -9.74
N ALA A 231 -6.89 -10.67 -10.81
CA ALA A 231 -7.02 -9.26 -11.17
C ALA A 231 -7.61 -8.46 -10.00
N ILE A 232 -7.03 -7.30 -9.71
CA ILE A 232 -7.46 -6.45 -8.59
C ILE A 232 -8.94 -6.04 -8.70
N THR A 233 -9.47 -5.95 -9.92
CA THR A 233 -10.88 -5.63 -10.20
C THR A 233 -11.88 -6.71 -9.79
N ARG A 234 -11.41 -7.89 -9.37
CA ARG A 234 -12.27 -8.98 -8.89
C ARG A 234 -12.64 -8.86 -7.41
N TYR A 235 -11.93 -8.02 -6.68
CA TYR A 235 -12.12 -7.81 -5.25
C TYR A 235 -12.91 -6.54 -4.98
#